data_AF-A0A944L8L4-F1
#
_entry.id   AF-A0A944L8L4-F1
#
_cell.length_a   1.000
_cell.length_b   1.000
_cell.length_c   1.000
_cell.angle_alpha   90.00
_cell.angle_beta   90.00
_cell.angle_gamma   90.00
#
_symmetry.space_group_name_H-M   'P 1'
#
loop_
_entity.id
_entity.type
_entity.pdbx_description
1 polymer ?
#
loop_
_entity_poly.entity_id
_entity_poly.type
_entity_poly.pdbx_seq_one_letter_code
_entity_poly.pdbx_strand_id
1 'polypeptide(L)'
;MKSQEETLEEWCRTLLQAFELEGVEVDVDEVLSLAGVAAHSVVRPAAPLTTFIAGFAAGMVAGSGQASDSVSMHAAMDLARKLSKEYPEPGIGAE
;
A
#
# COMPACT_ATOMS: atom_id res chain seq x y z
N MET A 1 -10.53 -26.32 2.34
CA MET A 1 -10.72 -24.94 2.84
C MET A 1 -9.73 -24.09 2.08
N LYS A 2 -10.13 -22.90 1.59
CA LYS A 2 -9.21 -22.00 0.89
C LYS A 2 -8.12 -21.50 1.85
N SER A 3 -6.90 -21.30 1.36
CA SER A 3 -5.87 -20.62 2.13
C SER A 3 -6.21 -19.13 2.28
N GLN A 4 -5.56 -18.44 3.22
CA GLN A 4 -5.73 -17.00 3.38
C GLN A 4 -5.25 -16.25 2.11
N GLU A 5 -4.12 -16.69 1.54
CA GLU A 5 -3.56 -16.18 0.30
C GLU A 5 -4.54 -16.31 -0.86
N GLU A 6 -5.08 -17.51 -1.10
CA GLU A 6 -6.10 -17.76 -2.14
C GLU A 6 -7.33 -16.86 -1.95
N THR A 7 -7.75 -16.64 -0.71
CA THR A 7 -8.90 -15.78 -0.39
C THR A 7 -8.60 -14.31 -0.71
N LEU A 8 -7.38 -13.84 -0.44
CA LEU A 8 -6.96 -12.47 -0.71
C LEU A 8 -6.77 -12.22 -2.21
N GLU A 9 -6.20 -13.16 -2.94
CA GLU A 9 -6.07 -13.08 -4.40
C GLU A 9 -7.44 -13.03 -5.09
N GLU A 10 -8.37 -13.91 -4.69
CA GLU A 10 -9.73 -13.92 -5.22
C GLU A 10 -10.48 -12.63 -4.89
N TRP A 11 -10.29 -12.12 -3.67
CA TRP A 11 -10.88 -10.85 -3.27
C TRP A 11 -10.30 -9.67 -4.06
N CYS A 12 -8.98 -9.64 -4.26
CA CYS A 12 -8.31 -8.64 -5.10
C CYS A 12 -8.89 -8.65 -6.52
N ARG A 13 -9.01 -9.83 -7.14
CA ARG A 13 -9.60 -9.98 -8.48
C ARG A 13 -11.05 -9.52 -8.52
N THR A 14 -11.84 -9.83 -7.48
CA THR A 14 -13.25 -9.40 -7.37
C THR A 14 -13.35 -7.87 -7.34
N LEU A 15 -12.48 -7.20 -6.57
CA LEU A 15 -12.45 -5.74 -6.52
C LEU A 15 -12.00 -5.13 -7.84
N LEU A 16 -10.93 -5.65 -8.46
CA LEU A 16 -10.46 -5.16 -9.76
C LEU A 16 -11.55 -5.27 -10.82
N GLN A 17 -12.28 -6.39 -10.85
CA GLN A 17 -13.42 -6.56 -11.75
C GLN A 17 -14.54 -5.55 -11.44
N ALA A 18 -14.89 -5.35 -10.17
CA ALA A 18 -15.95 -4.41 -9.79
C ALA A 18 -15.61 -2.95 -10.15
N PHE A 19 -14.32 -2.62 -10.26
CA PHE A 19 -13.82 -1.29 -10.65
C PHE A 19 -13.42 -1.18 -12.12
N GLU A 20 -13.64 -2.22 -12.94
CA GLU A 20 -13.26 -2.26 -14.37
C GLU A 20 -11.73 -2.09 -14.57
N LEU A 21 -10.94 -2.74 -13.72
CA LEU A 21 -9.47 -2.71 -13.67
C LEU A 21 -8.83 -4.08 -13.94
N GLU A 22 -9.45 -4.94 -14.74
CA GLU A 22 -9.01 -6.33 -14.93
C GLU A 22 -7.63 -6.48 -15.59
N GLY A 23 -7.11 -5.43 -16.21
CA GLY A 23 -5.76 -5.37 -16.78
C GLY A 23 -4.67 -4.90 -15.82
N VAL A 24 -5.04 -4.52 -14.58
CA VAL A 24 -4.10 -4.03 -13.57
C VAL A 24 -3.53 -5.20 -12.76
N GLU A 25 -2.21 -5.30 -12.71
CA GLU A 25 -1.51 -6.23 -11.84
C GLU A 25 -1.31 -5.59 -10.46
N VAL A 26 -1.79 -6.26 -9.41
CA VAL A 26 -1.62 -5.85 -8.02
C VAL A 26 -0.82 -6.90 -7.28
N ASP A 27 0.33 -6.51 -6.75
CA ASP A 27 1.13 -7.33 -5.84
C ASP A 27 0.53 -7.26 -4.43
N VAL A 28 -0.30 -8.26 -4.09
CA VAL A 28 -0.99 -8.35 -2.79
C VAL A 28 0.01 -8.46 -1.65
N ASP A 29 1.08 -9.23 -1.83
CA ASP A 29 2.10 -9.44 -0.79
C ASP A 29 2.86 -8.15 -0.48
N GLU A 30 3.17 -7.36 -1.50
CA GLU A 30 3.86 -6.08 -1.31
C GLU A 30 2.96 -5.05 -0.60
N VAL A 31 1.65 -5.04 -0.90
CA VAL A 31 0.66 -4.21 -0.18
C VAL A 31 0.58 -4.60 1.30
N LEU A 32 0.49 -5.90 1.60
CA LEU A 32 0.44 -6.40 2.97
C LEU A 32 1.76 -6.19 3.72
N SER A 33 2.89 -6.31 3.02
CA SER A 33 4.22 -5.99 3.53
C SER A 33 4.32 -4.52 3.95
N LEU A 34 3.83 -3.59 3.12
CA LEU A 34 3.80 -2.16 3.46
C LEU A 34 2.89 -1.89 4.66
N ALA A 35 1.67 -2.44 4.67
CA ALA A 35 0.76 -2.34 5.81
C ALA A 35 1.42 -2.85 7.10
N GLY A 36 2.11 -4.00 7.01
CA GLY A 36 2.87 -4.57 8.11
C GLY A 36 3.91 -3.61 8.65
N VAL A 37 4.76 -3.04 7.79
CA VAL A 37 5.76 -2.05 8.23
C VAL A 37 5.11 -0.86 8.94
N ALA A 38 4.07 -0.28 8.37
CA ALA A 38 3.38 0.85 9.00
C ALA A 38 2.77 0.49 10.36
N ALA A 39 2.12 -0.66 10.49
CA ALA A 39 1.52 -1.11 11.75
C ALA A 39 2.55 -1.34 12.87
N HIS A 40 3.76 -1.79 12.53
CA HIS A 40 4.81 -2.07 13.50
C HIS A 40 5.64 -0.83 13.83
N SER A 41 5.94 0.03 12.85
CA SER A 41 6.82 1.18 13.04
C SER A 41 6.11 2.44 13.51
N VAL A 42 4.81 2.58 13.26
CA VAL A 42 4.03 3.78 13.63
C VAL A 42 3.06 3.45 14.76
N VAL A 43 1.93 2.83 14.43
CA VAL A 43 0.92 2.25 15.34
C VAL A 43 0.04 1.31 14.50
N ARG A 44 -0.62 0.32 15.11
CA ARG A 44 -1.46 -0.64 14.36
C ARG A 44 -2.48 0.01 13.39
N PRO A 45 -3.18 1.10 13.74
CA PRO A 45 -4.09 1.78 12.81
C PRO A 45 -3.41 2.45 11.59
N ALA A 46 -2.09 2.60 11.59
CA ALA A 46 -1.36 3.19 10.46
C ALA A 46 -1.36 2.28 9.23
N ALA A 47 -1.48 0.95 9.38
CA ALA A 47 -1.55 0.01 8.26
C ALA A 47 -2.53 0.42 7.14
N PRO A 48 -3.85 0.51 7.41
CA PRO A 48 -4.82 0.89 6.38
C PRO A 48 -4.68 2.34 5.92
N LEU A 49 -4.26 3.25 6.80
CA LEU A 49 -4.06 4.66 6.45
C LEU A 49 -2.92 4.81 5.43
N THR A 50 -1.79 4.16 5.68
CA THR A 50 -0.59 4.22 4.84
C THR A 50 -0.87 3.62 3.46
N THR A 51 -1.46 2.43 3.38
CA THR A 51 -1.71 1.78 2.07
C THR A 51 -2.76 2.52 1.26
N PHE A 52 -3.79 3.09 1.89
CA PHE A 52 -4.77 3.94 1.19
C PHE A 52 -4.11 5.18 0.58
N ILE A 53 -3.32 5.92 1.35
CA ILE A 53 -2.66 7.14 0.88
C ILE A 53 -1.63 6.82 -0.21
N ALA A 54 -0.85 5.74 -0.06
CA ALA A 54 0.11 5.31 -1.08
C ALA A 54 -0.58 5.00 -2.42
N GLY A 55 -1.66 4.21 -2.38
CA GLY A 55 -2.44 3.91 -3.58
C GLY A 55 -3.09 5.13 -4.20
N PHE A 56 -3.64 6.04 -3.38
CA PHE A 56 -4.23 7.29 -3.86
C PHE A 56 -3.18 8.20 -4.54
N ALA A 57 -2.01 8.36 -3.94
CA ALA A 57 -0.91 9.14 -4.51
C ALA A 57 -0.40 8.54 -5.83
N ALA A 58 -0.25 7.21 -5.89
CA ALA A 58 0.13 6.51 -7.11
C ALA A 58 -0.89 6.76 -8.24
N GLY A 59 -2.18 6.64 -7.95
CA GLY A 59 -3.26 6.90 -8.91
C GLY A 59 -3.27 8.35 -9.41
N MET A 60 -2.95 9.33 -8.57
CA MET A 60 -2.85 10.74 -8.96
C MET A 60 -1.69 10.98 -9.96
N VAL A 61 -0.54 10.35 -9.75
CA VAL A 61 0.64 10.50 -10.63
C VAL A 61 0.45 9.75 -11.95
N ALA A 62 -0.13 8.55 -11.90
CA ALA A 62 -0.45 7.77 -13.09
C ALA A 62 -1.53 8.49 -13.93
N GLY A 63 -2.62 8.94 -13.28
CA GLY A 63 -3.74 9.61 -13.93
C GLY A 63 -3.41 10.99 -14.51
N SER A 64 -2.34 11.64 -14.04
CA SER A 64 -1.82 12.88 -14.64
C SER A 64 -0.90 12.63 -15.84
N GLY A 65 -0.55 11.38 -16.14
CA GLY A 65 0.38 11.00 -17.20
C GLY A 65 1.84 11.31 -16.89
N GLN A 66 2.17 11.61 -15.62
CA GLN A 66 3.56 11.92 -15.21
C GLN A 66 4.46 10.69 -15.19
N ALA A 67 3.91 9.50 -14.94
CA ALA A 67 4.60 8.22 -14.98
C ALA A 67 3.63 7.08 -15.29
N SER A 68 4.13 5.89 -15.63
CA SER A 68 3.29 4.70 -15.80
C SER A 68 2.70 4.26 -14.45
N ASP A 69 1.64 3.45 -14.49
CA ASP A 69 0.98 2.88 -13.32
C ASP A 69 1.99 2.16 -12.41
N SER A 70 2.84 1.31 -13.00
CA SER A 70 3.85 0.54 -12.28
C SER A 70 4.91 1.43 -11.63
N VAL A 71 5.41 2.46 -12.31
CA VAL A 71 6.40 3.38 -11.76
C VAL A 71 5.78 4.22 -10.64
N SER A 72 4.55 4.69 -10.83
CA SER A 72 3.81 5.47 -9.84
C SER A 72 3.54 4.66 -8.57
N MET A 73 3.14 3.40 -8.72
CA MET A 73 2.89 2.50 -7.58
C MET A 73 4.17 2.21 -6.80
N HIS A 74 5.24 1.75 -7.46
CA HIS A 74 6.51 1.47 -6.79
C HIS A 74 7.04 2.69 -6.04
N ALA A 75 7.06 3.86 -6.69
CA ALA A 75 7.54 5.09 -6.07
C ALA A 75 6.73 5.49 -4.82
N ALA A 76 5.41 5.36 -4.88
CA ALA A 76 4.54 5.65 -3.74
C ALA A 76 4.73 4.66 -2.59
N MET A 77 4.84 3.36 -2.89
CA MET A 77 5.04 2.31 -1.89
C MET A 77 6.43 2.43 -1.22
N ASP A 78 7.48 2.68 -1.99
CA ASP A 78 8.83 2.89 -1.47
C ASP A 78 8.91 4.10 -0.54
N LEU A 79 8.30 5.22 -0.95
CA LEU A 79 8.26 6.42 -0.13
C LEU A 79 7.47 6.19 1.17
N ALA A 80 6.30 5.55 1.08
CA ALA A 80 5.50 5.20 2.24
C ALA A 80 6.27 4.29 3.21
N ARG A 81 6.93 3.25 2.68
CA ARG A 81 7.76 2.32 3.45
C ARG A 81 8.91 3.02 4.14
N LYS A 82 9.60 3.93 3.44
CA LYS A 82 10.69 4.74 3.99
C LYS A 82 10.19 5.59 5.16
N LEU A 83 9.11 6.35 4.94
CA LEU A 83 8.55 7.24 5.96
C LEU A 83 8.03 6.47 7.18
N SER A 84 7.41 5.29 6.99
CA SER A 84 6.99 4.44 8.10
C SER A 84 8.18 4.00 8.96
N LYS A 85 9.31 3.62 8.35
CA LYS A 85 10.53 3.19 9.08
C LYS A 85 11.24 4.35 9.77
N GLU A 86 11.17 5.54 9.19
CA GLU A 86 11.78 6.77 9.74
C GLU A 86 10.89 7.44 10.78
N TYR A 87 9.65 6.98 10.99
CA TYR A 87 8.74 7.54 11.99
C TYR A 87 9.31 7.27 13.39
N PRO A 88 9.72 8.31 14.15
CA PRO A 88 10.32 8.11 15.46
C PRO A 88 9.28 7.54 16.43
N GLU A 89 9.71 6.64 17.32
CA GLU A 89 8.88 6.30 18.48
C GLU A 89 8.63 7.58 19.29
N PRO A 90 7.36 7.94 19.58
CA PRO A 90 7.07 9.07 20.44
C PRO A 90 7.54 8.73 21.86
N GLY A 91 8.77 9.11 22.23
CA GLY A 91 9.28 8.80 23.56
C GLY A 91 10.73 9.07 23.91
N ILE A 92 11.56 9.71 23.05
CA ILE A 92 12.93 10.07 23.44
C ILE A 92 13.26 11.48 22.92
N GLY A 93 12.75 12.53 23.57
CA GLY A 93 13.11 13.90 23.19
C GLY A 93 12.16 15.03 23.56
N ALA A 94 11.16 14.80 24.42
CA ALA A 94 10.47 15.89 25.10
C ALA A 94 10.88 15.89 26.58
N GLU A 95 12.05 16.49 26.85
CA GLU A 95 12.37 17.08 28.16
C GLU A 95 11.85 18.52 28.20
#